data_AF-A0A2G2LGY8-F1
#
_entry.id   AF-A0A2G2LGY8-F1
#
_cell.length_a   1.000
_cell.length_b   1.000
_cell.length_c   1.000
_cell.angle_alpha   90.00
_cell.angle_beta   90.00
_cell.angle_gamma   90.00
#
_symmetry.space_group_name_H-M   'P 1'
#
loop_
_entity.id
_entity.type
_entity.pdbx_description
1 polymer ?
#
loop_
_entity_poly.entity_id
_entity_poly.type
_entity_poly.pdbx_seq_one_letter_code
_entity_poly.pdbx_strand_id
1 'polypeptide(L)' 'MKISLLSMLTVLFIYLKLTGVILWSWWWVLSPLWGPFTFILGIVAFAALCVGTVAGIDAVERRIQNKKRIARLKRNHEK' A
#
# COMPACT_ATOMS: atom_id res chain seq x y z
N MET A 1 -1.17 -1.09 35.97
CA MET A 1 -2.00 -0.59 34.86
C MET A 1 -1.07 0.01 33.82
N LYS A 2 -1.02 -0.52 32.59
CA LYS A 2 -0.13 -0.02 31.53
C LYS A 2 -0.83 1.13 30.81
N ILE A 3 -0.44 2.37 31.07
CA ILE A 3 -0.80 3.49 30.20
C ILE A 3 0.02 3.30 28.91
N SER A 4 -0.65 3.15 27.77
CA SER A 4 0.03 3.25 26.49
C SER A 4 0.41 4.71 26.28
N LEU A 5 1.71 5.00 26.13
CA LEU A 5 2.25 6.34 25.90
C LEU A 5 1.50 7.08 24.78
N LEU A 6 0.96 6.35 23.80
CA LEU A 6 0.09 6.89 22.75
C LEU A 6 -1.13 7.64 23.29
N SER A 7 -1.84 7.12 24.29
CA SER A 7 -3.05 7.76 24.82
C SER A 7 -2.70 9.04 25.58
N MET A 8 -1.62 9.04 26.36
CA MET A 8 -1.20 10.22 27.11
C MET A 8 -0.71 11.33 26.16
N LEU A 9 0.01 10.97 25.10
CA LEU A 9 0.43 11.90 24.06
C LEU A 9 -0.77 12.45 23.26
N THR A 10 -1.77 11.61 22.97
CA THR A 10 -3.02 12.03 22.31
C THR A 10 -3.78 13.05 23.15
N VAL A 11 -3.95 12.80 24.45
CA VAL A 11 -4.62 13.74 25.37
C VAL A 11 -3.83 15.03 25.53
N LEU A 12 -2.49 14.97 25.57
CA LEU A 12 -1.63 16.16 25.64
C LEU A 12 -1.76 17.05 24.40
N PHE A 13 -1.81 16.47 23.19
CA PHE A 13 -2.05 17.21 21.94
C PHE A 13 -3.43 17.87 21.90
N ILE A 14 -4.46 17.19 22.42
CA ILE A 14 -5.81 17.76 22.58
C ILE A 14 -5.77 18.95 23.56
N TYR A 15 -5.05 18.82 24.66
CA TYR A 15 -4.94 19.87 25.67
C TYR A 15 -4.23 21.12 25.12
N LEU A 16 -3.11 20.97 24.41
CA LEU A 16 -2.39 22.08 23.76
C LEU A 16 -3.24 22.83 22.72
N LYS A 17 -4.15 22.12 22.04
CA LYS A 17 -5.10 22.71 21.09
C LYS A 17 -6.18 23.52 21.80
N LEU A 18 -6.69 23.05 22.94
CA LEU A 18 -7.68 23.78 23.75
C LEU A 18 -7.09 25.00 24.45
N THR A 19 -5.83 24.94 24.89
CA THR A 19 -5.14 26.10 25.48
C THR A 19 -4.67 27.13 24.45
N GLY A 20 -4.97 26.92 23.16
CA GLY A 20 -4.69 27.89 22.09
C GLY A 20 -3.21 28.07 21.75
N VAL A 21 -2.33 27.21 22.27
CA VAL A 21 -0.87 27.28 22.02
C VAL A 21 -0.54 26.96 20.56
N ILE A 22 -1.40 26.19 19.88
CA ILE A 22 -1.22 25.77 18.49
C ILE A 22 -2.48 26.08 17.67
N LEU A 23 -2.40 27.08 16.78
CA LEU A 23 -3.49 27.47 15.87
C LEU A 23 -3.68 26.52 14.67
N TRP A 24 -2.87 25.48 14.59
CA TRP A 24 -2.76 24.61 13.41
C TRP A 24 -3.99 23.73 13.22
N SER A 25 -4.13 23.09 12.05
CA SER A 25 -5.32 22.30 11.70
C SER A 25 -5.50 21.07 12.59
N TRP A 26 -6.76 20.72 12.89
CA TRP A 26 -7.14 19.58 13.74
C TRP A 26 -6.59 18.24 13.20
N TRP A 27 -6.35 18.16 11.90
CA TRP A 27 -5.70 17.03 11.21
C TRP A 27 -4.34 16.64 11.81
N TRP A 28 -3.53 17.62 12.26
CA TRP A 28 -2.22 17.33 12.86
C TRP A 28 -2.30 16.91 14.32
N VAL A 29 -3.36 17.32 15.04
CA VAL A 29 -3.65 16.88 16.41
C VAL A 29 -3.94 15.37 16.44
N LEU A 30 -4.54 14.84 15.37
CA LEU A 30 -4.82 13.42 15.23
C LEU A 30 -3.73 12.65 14.47
N SER A 31 -2.67 13.31 13.97
CA SER A 31 -1.51 12.66 13.35
C SER A 31 -0.97 11.45 14.14
N PRO A 32 -0.80 11.49 15.48
CA PRO A 32 -0.35 10.30 16.23
C PRO A 32 -1.36 9.13 16.21
N LEU A 33 -2.64 9.41 16.00
CA LEU A 33 -3.72 8.43 16.01
C LEU A 33 -3.93 7.83 14.59
N TRP A 34 -3.66 8.59 13.53
CA TRP A 34 -3.88 8.19 12.13
C TRP A 34 -2.58 7.86 11.41
N GLY A 35 -1.42 8.27 11.94
CA GLY A 35 -0.09 7.98 11.40
C GLY A 35 0.16 6.48 11.22
N PRO A 36 -0.17 5.61 12.18
CA PRO A 36 -0.11 4.16 11.97
C PRO A 36 -1.04 3.69 10.84
N PHE A 37 -2.23 4.30 10.75
CA PHE A 37 -3.25 3.93 9.77
C PHE A 37 -2.82 4.31 8.34
N THR A 38 -2.31 5.53 8.13
CA THR A 38 -1.80 6.00 6.84
C THR A 38 -0.58 5.21 6.39
N PHE A 39 0.30 4.84 7.33
CA PHE A 39 1.47 4.02 7.04
C PHE A 39 1.08 2.62 6.53
N ILE A 40 0.15 1.95 7.22
CA ILE A 40 -0.37 0.64 6.79
C ILE A 40 -1.06 0.75 5.43
N LEU A 41 -1.91 1.76 5.24
CA LEU A 41 -2.62 1.98 3.97
C LEU A 41 -1.65 2.20 2.80
N GLY A 42 -0.59 2.97 3.04
CA GLY A 42 0.47 3.21 2.04
C GLY A 42 1.22 1.94 1.65
N ILE A 43 1.56 1.10 2.62
CA ILE A 43 2.22 -0.20 2.36
C ILE A 43 1.29 -1.11 1.54
N VAL A 44 0.02 -1.21 1.92
CA VAL A 44 -0.96 -2.05 1.21
C VAL A 44 -1.15 -1.56 -0.23
N ALA A 45 -1.27 -0.25 -0.44
CA ALA A 45 -1.39 0.33 -1.77
C ALA A 45 -0.14 0.04 -2.62
N PHE A 46 1.05 0.21 -2.05
CA PHE A 46 2.30 -0.08 -2.74
C PHE A 46 2.43 -1.57 -3.09
N ALA A 47 2.11 -2.46 -2.15
CA ALA A 47 2.10 -3.90 -2.37
C ALA A 47 1.11 -4.31 -3.47
N ALA A 48 -0.09 -3.71 -3.49
CA ALA A 48 -1.08 -3.97 -4.54
C ALA A 48 -0.58 -3.54 -5.92
N LEU A 49 0.11 -2.39 -6.02
CA LEU A 49 0.74 -1.94 -7.27
C LEU A 49 1.84 -2.91 -7.72
N CYS A 50 2.69 -3.37 -6.80
CA CYS A 50 3.74 -4.36 -7.10
C CYS A 50 3.16 -5.70 -7.56
N VAL A 51 2.12 -6.21 -6.90
CA VAL A 51 1.47 -7.48 -7.30
C VAL A 51 0.77 -7.33 -8.65
N GLY A 52 0.15 -6.17 -8.91
CA GLY A 52 -0.48 -5.87 -10.19
C GLY A 52 0.50 -5.93 -11.37
N THR A 53 1.73 -5.41 -11.22
CA THR A 53 2.75 -5.46 -12.28
C THR A 53 3.30 -6.87 -12.46
N VAL A 54 3.53 -7.63 -11.39
CA VAL A 54 3.98 -9.03 -11.47
C VAL A 54 2.94 -9.93 -12.14
N ALA A 55 1.68 -9.81 -11.75
CA ALA A 55 0.58 -10.54 -12.38
C ALA A 55 0.43 -10.20 -13.88
N GLY A 56 0.73 -8.94 -14.26
CA GLY A 56 0.80 -8.52 -15.66
C GLY A 56 1.91 -9.23 -16.44
N ILE A 57 3.09 -9.39 -15.84
CA ILE A 57 4.24 -10.09 -16.46
C ILE A 57 3.91 -11.57 -16.71
N ASP A 58 3.29 -12.24 -15.72
CA ASP A 58 2.87 -13.64 -15.84
C ASP A 58 1.82 -13.87 -16.94
N ALA A 59 0.96 -12.88 -17.17
CA ALA A 59 -0.03 -12.93 -18.25
C ALA A 59 0.62 -12.79 -19.64
N VAL A 60 1.69 -12.00 -19.75
CA VAL A 60 2.45 -11.81 -21.00
C VAL A 60 3.25 -13.06 -21.37
N GLU A 61 3.94 -13.67 -20.40
CA GLU A 61 4.78 -14.86 -20.62
C GLU A 61 3.98 -16.01 -21.27
N ARG A 62 2.76 -16.24 -20.79
CA ARG A 62 1.86 -17.28 -21.32
C ARG A 62 1.53 -17.10 -22.80
N ARG A 63 1.38 -15.85 -23.27
CA ARG A 63 1.07 -15.55 -24.68
C ARG A 63 2.26 -15.88 -25.59
N ILE A 64 3.49 -15.62 -25.13
CA ILE A 64 4.71 -15.90 -25.89
C ILE A 64 4.93 -17.41 -26.05
N GLN A 65 4.73 -18.17 -24.98
CA GLN A 65 4.84 -19.64 -25.01
C GLN A 65 3.86 -20.26 -26.02
N ASN A 66 2.60 -19.81 -26.04
CA ASN A 66 1.59 -20.37 -26.94
C ASN A 66 1.93 -20.14 -28.43
N LYS A 67 2.43 -18.95 -28.78
CA LYS A 67 2.88 -18.68 -30.17
C LYS A 67 4.02 -19.60 -30.61
N LYS A 68 5.00 -19.84 -29.74
CA LYS A 68 6.11 -20.77 -30.02
C LYS A 68 5.61 -22.20 -30.23
N ARG A 69 4.64 -22.66 -29.42
CA ARG A 69 4.01 -23.98 -29.58
C ARG A 69 3.33 -24.11 -30.94
N ILE A 70 2.53 -23.13 -31.34
CA ILE A 70 1.82 -23.15 -32.63
C ILE A 70 2.81 -23.13 -33.82
N ALA A 71 3.88 -22.34 -33.72
CA ALA A 71 4.91 -22.32 -34.76
C ALA A 71 5.64 -23.67 -34.92
N ARG A 72 5.87 -24.39 -33.82
CA ARG A 72 6.42 -25.76 -33.86
C ARG A 72 5.45 -26.76 -34.50
N LEU A 73 4.15 -26.66 -34.19
CA LEU A 73 3.13 -27.53 -34.77
C LEU A 73 3.01 -27.33 -36.29
N LYS A 74 2.97 -26.07 -36.78
CA LYS A 74 2.94 -25.79 -38.22
C LYS A 74 4.14 -26.38 -38.95
N ARG A 75 5.33 -26.24 -38.38
CA ARG A 75 6.57 -26.80 -38.97
C ARG A 75 6.56 -28.32 -39.07
N ASN A 76 5.93 -29.02 -38.11
CA ASN A 76 5.80 -30.48 -38.16
C ASN A 76 4.73 -30.95 -39.14
N HIS A 77 3.72 -30.13 -39.45
CA HIS A 77 2.69 -30.48 -40.44
C HIS A 77 3.13 -30.22 -41.89
N GLU A 78 4.13 -29.36 -42.11
CA GLU A 78 4.65 -29.02 -43.46
C GLU A 78 5.79 -29.97 -43.92
N LYS A 79 6.32 -30.80 -43.02
CA LYS A 79 7.31 -31.83 -43.32
C LYS A 79 6.65 -33.18 -43.53
#